data_AF-U6LHV2-F1
#
_entry.id   AF-U6LHV2-F1
#
_cell.length_a   1.000
_cell.length_b   1.000
_cell.length_c   1.000
_cell.angle_alpha   90.00
_cell.angle_beta   90.00
_cell.angle_gamma   90.00
#
_symmetry.space_group_name_H-M   'P 1'
#
loop_
_entity.id
_entity.type
_entity.pdbx_description
1 polymer ?
#
loop_
_entity_poly.entity_id
_entity_poly.type
_entity_poly.pdbx_seq_one_letter_code
_entity_poly.pdbx_strand_id
1 'polypeptide(L)'
;MGRQWNDAGPSVLEELDGQQVGVETAQPGPDNAGNNEEVANKGGAFTFCKYSGSQFASAKAFFSTFLILLLLEAQFSVSSKLRSYLAKPQLPLDDASMQKYFDDFTKSANVMQQAWEQSKSPVRQAFQKYFTPSLEDGLEPREDPLAIINGHVAEMQNCKVLSDSSAEVRRDLAQHLLFLRGICRTVTLRLQELQWFVYMNEEFDVPVPVPGHDEPYSYPDLESLEEGTQDGLSATHFLKSVGFFGGDCTQKVDEMLTDKLIFLFTVENKQNLYNLVARYYFERLFQPFGEDRAFSDVRFDATYHIPHTGKPVQIGALAKAAELMFQESESTSIYANIRKMHRIADNWTPKEVLEATKQQEEENANNFQMRLTHRREQMRSLLDKGVPRDSLVITALFLL
;
A
#
# COMPACT_ATOMS: atom_id res chain seq x y z
N MET A 1 26.85 45.56 28.12
CA MET A 1 25.95 45.98 27.01
C MET A 1 25.75 44.74 26.14
N GLY A 2 24.68 43.94 26.20
CA GLY A 2 23.34 44.15 26.72
C GLY A 2 22.40 44.58 25.59
N ARG A 3 21.74 43.61 24.93
CA ARG A 3 20.39 43.62 24.30
C ARG A 3 20.28 42.47 23.28
N GLN A 4 19.14 41.87 22.99
CA GLN A 4 17.89 41.56 23.70
C GLN A 4 17.11 40.68 22.70
N TRP A 5 16.53 39.59 23.18
CA TRP A 5 15.63 38.72 22.44
C TRP A 5 14.25 39.38 22.18
N ASN A 6 13.45 38.69 21.34
CA ASN A 6 12.00 38.83 21.01
C ASN A 6 11.78 39.28 19.55
N ASP A 7 10.93 38.70 18.71
CA ASP A 7 9.72 37.89 18.92
C ASP A 7 9.61 36.74 17.90
N ALA A 8 9.29 35.54 18.37
CA ALA A 8 8.68 34.48 17.58
C ALA A 8 7.19 34.46 17.93
N GLY A 9 6.33 34.52 16.91
CA GLY A 9 4.87 34.44 17.07
C GLY A 9 4.40 33.10 17.65
N PRO A 10 3.13 33.04 18.11
CA PRO A 10 2.63 31.96 18.94
C PRO A 10 2.55 30.63 18.20
N SER A 11 2.89 29.55 18.90
CA SER A 11 2.80 28.17 18.42
C SER A 11 1.36 27.67 18.47
N VAL A 12 0.95 26.97 17.40
CA VAL A 12 -0.36 26.34 17.14
C VAL A 12 -0.78 25.26 18.18
N LEU A 13 -0.01 25.07 19.25
CA LEU A 13 -0.27 24.09 20.32
C LEU A 13 -1.08 24.67 21.49
N GLU A 14 -1.37 25.96 21.50
CA GLU A 14 -2.16 26.64 22.56
C GLU A 14 -3.66 26.79 22.25
N GLU A 15 -4.13 26.31 21.08
CA GLU A 15 -5.54 26.42 20.65
C GLU A 15 -6.34 25.12 20.84
N LEU A 16 -5.74 24.09 21.46
CA LEU A 16 -6.39 22.79 21.70
C LEU A 16 -6.67 22.47 23.17
N ASP A 17 -6.43 23.41 24.10
CA ASP A 17 -6.71 23.20 25.51
C ASP A 17 -7.55 24.36 26.07
N GLY A 18 -8.88 24.18 26.05
CA GLY A 18 -9.80 25.12 26.66
C GLY A 18 -11.24 25.01 26.17
N GLN A 19 -11.99 24.02 26.64
CA GLN A 19 -13.23 24.27 27.41
C GLN A 19 -13.99 22.98 27.70
N GLN A 20 -14.19 22.75 28.99
CA GLN A 20 -15.12 21.78 29.55
C GLN A 20 -16.24 22.54 30.29
N VAL A 21 -17.45 21.97 30.24
CA VAL A 21 -18.65 22.21 31.08
C VAL A 21 -19.49 23.47 30.76
N GLY A 22 -20.81 23.42 30.54
CA GLY A 22 -21.77 22.31 30.62
C GLY A 22 -23.21 22.77 30.32
N VAL A 23 -24.11 21.78 30.17
CA VAL A 23 -25.54 21.69 30.56
C VAL A 23 -26.40 22.96 30.34
N GLU A 24 -27.48 22.97 29.54
CA GLU A 24 -28.79 22.37 29.87
C GLU A 24 -29.82 22.54 28.72
N THR A 25 -30.70 21.54 28.57
CA THR A 25 -32.11 21.47 28.06
C THR A 25 -32.66 22.44 26.99
N ALA A 26 -33.25 21.87 25.92
CA ALA A 26 -34.72 21.83 25.64
C ALA A 26 -35.03 21.52 24.16
N GLN A 27 -36.25 21.02 23.96
CA GLN A 27 -36.80 20.28 22.81
C GLN A 27 -37.55 21.20 21.79
N PRO A 28 -38.29 20.69 20.76
CA PRO A 28 -38.21 21.17 19.36
C PRO A 28 -39.47 21.88 18.85
N GLY A 29 -39.46 22.36 17.59
CA GLY A 29 -40.67 22.77 16.87
C GLY A 29 -40.43 23.26 15.43
N PRO A 30 -41.46 23.21 14.54
CA PRO A 30 -41.30 22.70 13.18
C PRO A 30 -41.72 23.69 12.07
N ASP A 31 -41.74 23.15 10.83
CA ASP A 31 -42.48 23.59 9.65
C ASP A 31 -41.93 24.78 8.83
N ASN A 32 -41.58 24.49 7.57
CA ASN A 32 -42.47 24.89 6.48
C ASN A 32 -42.10 24.24 5.13
N ALA A 33 -43.15 23.72 4.50
CA ALA A 33 -43.22 23.18 3.16
C ALA A 33 -43.55 24.29 2.13
N GLY A 34 -43.30 24.00 0.85
CA GLY A 34 -43.82 24.74 -0.32
C GLY A 34 -42.90 24.53 -1.51
N ASN A 35 -43.20 23.58 -2.42
CA ASN A 35 -43.98 23.75 -3.66
C ASN A 35 -43.24 24.62 -4.70
N ASN A 36 -43.19 24.36 -6.02
CA ASN A 36 -43.73 23.37 -6.95
C ASN A 36 -43.04 23.63 -8.33
N GLU A 37 -43.03 22.61 -9.22
CA GLU A 37 -43.33 22.63 -10.68
C GLU A 37 -42.76 23.75 -11.60
N GLU A 38 -42.44 23.58 -12.89
CA GLU A 38 -42.35 22.48 -13.87
C GLU A 38 -41.91 23.15 -15.22
N VAL A 39 -41.54 22.33 -16.21
CA VAL A 39 -41.58 22.56 -17.68
C VAL A 39 -40.35 23.12 -18.41
N ALA A 40 -39.59 22.16 -18.96
CA ALA A 40 -39.05 22.01 -20.32
C ALA A 40 -39.01 23.17 -21.35
N ASN A 41 -37.85 23.35 -22.01
CA ASN A 41 -37.68 23.01 -23.43
C ASN A 41 -36.24 23.09 -23.98
N LYS A 42 -35.91 22.06 -24.77
CA LYS A 42 -34.96 21.89 -25.91
C LYS A 42 -33.95 22.98 -26.30
N GLY A 43 -32.75 22.51 -26.69
CA GLY A 43 -31.95 23.09 -27.79
C GLY A 43 -30.44 23.10 -27.54
N GLY A 44 -29.69 22.31 -28.30
CA GLY A 44 -28.26 22.04 -28.07
C GLY A 44 -27.29 23.15 -28.49
N ALA A 45 -26.09 23.07 -27.89
CA ALA A 45 -24.79 23.48 -28.41
C ALA A 45 -23.75 23.03 -27.38
N PHE A 46 -22.88 22.07 -27.70
CA PHE A 46 -21.75 21.71 -26.84
C PHE A 46 -20.67 22.80 -26.96
N THR A 47 -20.73 23.77 -26.06
CA THR A 47 -19.63 24.67 -25.75
C THR A 47 -18.81 24.06 -24.62
N PHE A 48 -17.75 23.34 -24.98
CA PHE A 48 -16.69 22.97 -24.03
C PHE A 48 -15.94 24.25 -23.65
N CYS A 49 -16.19 24.78 -22.46
CA CYS A 49 -15.43 25.89 -21.91
C CYS A 49 -15.34 25.76 -20.38
N LYS A 50 -14.09 25.76 -19.89
CA LYS A 50 -13.67 26.07 -18.52
C LYS A 50 -14.23 25.18 -17.41
N TYR A 51 -13.45 24.16 -17.05
CA TYR A 51 -13.47 23.57 -15.72
C TYR A 51 -12.92 24.59 -14.69
N SER A 52 -13.81 25.36 -14.08
CA SER A 52 -13.55 26.05 -12.82
C SER A 52 -13.91 25.12 -11.66
N GLY A 53 -12.96 24.88 -10.76
CA GLY A 53 -13.10 23.96 -9.64
C GLY A 53 -14.17 24.37 -8.63
N SER A 54 -14.99 23.39 -8.23
CA SER A 54 -15.67 23.43 -6.92
C SER A 54 -16.19 22.08 -6.42
N GLN A 55 -15.96 20.94 -7.10
CA GLN A 55 -16.40 19.62 -6.59
C GLN A 55 -15.27 18.72 -6.04
N PHE A 56 -14.02 19.19 -6.01
CA PHE A 56 -12.84 18.42 -5.55
C PHE A 56 -12.62 18.39 -4.01
N ALA A 57 -13.50 19.00 -3.20
CA ALA A 57 -13.19 19.30 -1.81
C ALA A 57 -13.35 18.12 -0.83
N SER A 58 -14.27 17.18 -1.07
CA SER A 58 -14.58 16.12 -0.08
C SER A 58 -13.69 14.88 -0.20
N ALA A 59 -13.27 14.50 -1.41
CA ALA A 59 -12.37 13.35 -1.60
C ALA A 59 -10.91 13.68 -1.22
N LYS A 60 -10.44 14.91 -1.48
CA LYS A 60 -9.05 15.32 -1.17
C LYS A 60 -8.70 15.29 0.32
N ALA A 61 -9.67 15.52 1.20
CA ALA A 61 -9.40 15.58 2.65
C ALA A 61 -9.03 14.21 3.24
N PHE A 62 -9.63 13.11 2.75
CA PHE A 62 -9.33 11.76 3.21
C PHE A 62 -8.01 11.22 2.64
N PHE A 63 -7.70 11.52 1.38
CA PHE A 63 -6.45 11.04 0.78
C PHE A 63 -5.22 11.86 1.19
N SER A 64 -5.36 13.17 1.42
CA SER A 64 -4.26 14.04 1.87
C SER A 64 -3.76 13.67 3.26
N THR A 65 -4.67 13.46 4.23
CA THR A 65 -4.30 13.05 5.59
C THR A 65 -3.65 11.66 5.63
N PHE A 66 -4.10 10.72 4.80
CA PHE A 66 -3.50 9.38 4.67
C PHE A 66 -2.16 9.37 3.94
N LEU A 67 -1.98 10.18 2.88
CA LEU A 67 -0.67 10.31 2.22
C LEU A 67 0.37 10.93 3.16
N ILE A 68 -0.02 11.91 3.98
CA ILE A 68 0.86 12.54 4.97
C ILE A 68 1.23 11.53 6.06
N LEU A 69 0.30 10.70 6.53
CA LEU A 69 0.59 9.60 7.49
C LEU A 69 1.54 8.54 6.89
N LEU A 70 1.32 8.12 5.64
CA LEU A 70 2.19 7.16 4.95
C LEU A 70 3.58 7.74 4.64
N LEU A 71 3.67 9.03 4.29
CA LEU A 71 4.94 9.71 4.05
C LEU A 71 5.71 9.99 5.34
N LEU A 72 5.03 10.32 6.44
CA LEU A 72 5.67 10.51 7.75
C LEU A 72 6.21 9.18 8.33
N GLU A 73 5.51 8.06 8.14
CA GLU A 73 6.01 6.73 8.55
C GLU A 73 7.15 6.23 7.62
N ALA A 74 7.10 6.55 6.32
CA ALA A 74 8.16 6.20 5.37
C ALA A 74 9.44 7.05 5.56
N GLN A 75 9.33 8.34 5.85
CA GLN A 75 10.49 9.19 6.15
C GLN A 75 11.15 8.83 7.49
N PHE A 76 10.40 8.32 8.47
CA PHE A 76 10.98 7.71 9.66
C PHE A 76 11.69 6.37 9.37
N SER A 77 11.33 5.68 8.28
CA SER A 77 11.94 4.40 7.91
C SER A 77 13.29 4.55 7.19
N VAL A 78 13.59 5.68 6.57
CA VAL A 78 14.94 5.95 6.01
C VAL A 78 15.98 6.19 7.11
N SER A 79 15.54 6.57 8.32
CA SER A 79 16.40 6.59 9.52
C SER A 79 16.75 5.18 10.03
N SER A 80 16.08 4.11 9.59
CA SER A 80 16.36 2.74 10.05
C SER A 80 17.74 2.20 9.65
N LYS A 81 18.46 2.88 8.75
CA LYS A 81 19.90 2.64 8.50
C LYS A 81 20.81 3.07 9.68
N LEU A 82 20.27 3.65 10.74
CA LEU A 82 20.90 3.79 12.07
C LEU A 82 20.61 2.58 12.99
N ARG A 83 20.39 1.39 12.41
CA ARG A 83 20.21 0.15 13.18
C ARG A 83 21.49 -0.26 13.92
N SER A 84 21.30 -0.57 15.21
CA SER A 84 21.87 -1.74 15.88
C SER A 84 23.22 -1.65 16.62
N TYR A 85 23.37 -0.64 17.47
CA TYR A 85 23.98 -0.86 18.78
C TYR A 85 22.92 -0.39 19.80
N LEU A 86 22.11 -1.22 20.46
CA LEU A 86 22.52 -1.79 21.76
C LEU A 86 21.51 -2.78 22.40
N ALA A 87 20.39 -3.17 21.79
CA ALA A 87 19.56 -4.24 22.34
C ALA A 87 18.68 -4.89 21.26
N LYS A 88 18.67 -6.23 21.22
CA LYS A 88 17.62 -6.97 20.48
C LYS A 88 16.28 -6.57 21.11
N PRO A 89 15.26 -6.16 20.33
CA PRO A 89 13.94 -5.91 20.90
C PRO A 89 13.42 -7.21 21.51
N GLN A 90 13.41 -7.28 22.85
CA GLN A 90 12.71 -8.34 23.56
C GLN A 90 11.22 -8.15 23.34
N LEU A 91 10.48 -9.23 23.10
CA LEU A 91 9.02 -9.21 23.02
C LEU A 91 8.48 -9.12 24.45
N PRO A 92 7.94 -7.97 24.91
CA PRO A 92 7.43 -7.87 26.27
C PRO A 92 6.24 -8.80 26.45
N LEU A 93 6.29 -9.63 27.48
CA LEU A 93 5.28 -10.65 27.76
C LEU A 93 4.45 -10.33 29.00
N ASP A 94 4.55 -9.13 29.59
CA ASP A 94 3.72 -8.72 30.73
C ASP A 94 2.24 -8.55 30.34
N ASP A 95 1.34 -8.53 31.31
CA ASP A 95 -0.12 -8.50 31.06
C ASP A 95 -0.55 -7.27 30.25
N ALA A 96 0.05 -6.10 30.51
CA ALA A 96 -0.28 -4.88 29.77
C ALA A 96 0.17 -4.97 28.30
N SER A 97 1.36 -5.53 28.05
CA SER A 97 1.85 -5.79 26.69
C SER A 97 1.01 -6.82 25.95
N MET A 98 0.60 -7.91 26.61
CA MET A 98 -0.28 -8.92 26.01
C MET A 98 -1.65 -8.33 25.65
N GLN A 99 -2.24 -7.53 26.54
CA GLN A 99 -3.50 -6.84 26.26
C GLN A 99 -3.36 -5.91 25.05
N LYS A 100 -2.27 -5.14 24.99
CA LYS A 100 -1.99 -4.26 23.87
C LYS A 100 -1.90 -5.01 22.54
N TYR A 101 -1.25 -6.18 22.51
CA TYR A 101 -1.19 -6.99 21.28
C TYR A 101 -2.56 -7.46 20.82
N PHE A 102 -3.41 -7.84 21.77
CA PHE A 102 -4.78 -8.26 21.48
C PHE A 102 -5.63 -7.11 20.95
N ASP A 103 -5.55 -5.93 21.57
CA ASP A 103 -6.26 -4.72 21.14
C ASP A 103 -5.82 -4.29 19.74
N ASP A 104 -4.50 -4.27 19.50
CA ASP A 104 -3.89 -3.93 18.22
C ASP A 104 -4.29 -4.91 17.10
N PHE A 105 -4.34 -6.21 17.41
CA PHE A 105 -4.81 -7.26 16.53
C PHE A 105 -6.29 -7.06 16.21
N THR A 106 -7.15 -6.92 17.22
CA THR A 106 -8.61 -6.76 17.07
C THR A 106 -8.94 -5.54 16.23
N LYS A 107 -8.29 -4.41 16.51
CA LYS A 107 -8.42 -3.18 15.71
C LYS A 107 -8.06 -3.44 14.24
N SER A 108 -6.96 -4.13 13.97
CA SER A 108 -6.51 -4.41 12.61
C SER A 108 -7.45 -5.37 11.87
N ALA A 109 -7.99 -6.37 12.57
CA ALA A 109 -8.99 -7.30 12.02
C ALA A 109 -10.29 -6.58 11.63
N ASN A 110 -10.79 -5.67 12.48
CA ASN A 110 -11.98 -4.89 12.18
C ASN A 110 -11.78 -3.96 10.96
N VAL A 111 -10.62 -3.31 10.87
CA VAL A 111 -10.26 -2.45 9.72
C VAL A 111 -10.15 -3.28 8.44
N MET A 112 -9.59 -4.49 8.51
CA MET A 112 -9.54 -5.42 7.38
C MET A 112 -10.95 -5.78 6.89
N GLN A 113 -11.82 -6.19 7.80
CA GLN A 113 -13.20 -6.58 7.46
C GLN A 113 -13.96 -5.41 6.82
N GLN A 114 -13.86 -4.22 7.41
CA GLN A 114 -14.47 -3.01 6.86
C GLN A 114 -13.94 -2.68 5.46
N ALA A 115 -12.62 -2.72 5.26
CA ALA A 115 -12.01 -2.47 3.95
C ALA A 115 -12.46 -3.49 2.90
N TRP A 116 -12.60 -4.76 3.29
CA TRP A 116 -13.13 -5.80 2.41
C TRP A 116 -14.58 -5.52 2.02
N GLU A 117 -15.46 -5.26 2.99
CA GLU A 117 -16.88 -4.97 2.79
C GLU A 117 -17.13 -3.72 1.95
N GLN A 118 -16.27 -2.72 2.05
CA GLN A 118 -16.36 -1.48 1.26
C GLN A 118 -15.74 -1.59 -0.15
N SER A 119 -14.91 -2.61 -0.40
CA SER A 119 -14.25 -2.78 -1.70
C SER A 119 -15.23 -3.17 -2.81
N LYS A 120 -15.16 -2.46 -3.95
CA LYS A 120 -15.92 -2.76 -5.16
C LYS A 120 -15.55 -4.13 -5.73
N SER A 121 -16.43 -4.70 -6.57
CA SER A 121 -16.23 -6.02 -7.20
C SER A 121 -14.89 -6.16 -7.94
N PRO A 122 -14.47 -5.22 -8.82
CA PRO A 122 -13.19 -5.34 -9.54
C PRO A 122 -11.98 -5.41 -8.61
N VAL A 123 -12.00 -4.67 -7.50
CA VAL A 123 -10.96 -4.68 -6.47
C VAL A 123 -10.89 -6.05 -5.79
N ARG A 124 -12.03 -6.63 -5.40
CA ARG A 124 -12.05 -7.96 -4.77
C ARG A 124 -11.58 -9.06 -5.73
N GLN A 125 -11.95 -8.97 -7.01
CA GLN A 125 -11.50 -9.90 -8.04
C GLN A 125 -9.98 -9.79 -8.28
N ALA A 126 -9.46 -8.58 -8.37
CA ALA A 126 -8.01 -8.36 -8.46
C ALA A 126 -7.29 -8.87 -7.20
N PHE A 127 -7.86 -8.66 -6.01
CA PHE A 127 -7.31 -9.19 -4.77
C PHE A 127 -7.22 -10.72 -4.81
N GLN A 128 -8.30 -11.36 -5.25
CA GLN A 128 -8.36 -12.79 -5.41
C GLN A 128 -7.32 -13.31 -6.42
N LYS A 129 -7.13 -12.60 -7.53
CA LYS A 129 -6.16 -12.98 -8.56
C LYS A 129 -4.71 -12.89 -8.07
N TYR A 130 -4.31 -11.79 -7.44
CA TYR A 130 -2.90 -11.49 -7.19
C TYR A 130 -2.42 -11.77 -5.75
N PHE A 131 -3.33 -11.80 -4.78
CA PHE A 131 -2.99 -11.88 -3.35
C PHE A 131 -3.61 -13.08 -2.64
N THR A 132 -4.29 -13.98 -3.37
CA THR A 132 -4.79 -15.25 -2.83
C THR A 132 -3.94 -16.42 -3.33
N PRO A 133 -3.60 -17.40 -2.47
CA PRO A 133 -2.80 -18.55 -2.87
C PRO A 133 -3.37 -19.31 -4.08
N SER A 134 -2.60 -19.37 -5.16
CA SER A 134 -2.91 -20.12 -6.38
C SER A 134 -1.63 -20.73 -6.96
N LEU A 135 -1.71 -21.88 -7.61
CA LEU A 135 -0.55 -22.51 -8.27
C LEU A 135 -0.44 -22.15 -9.76
N GLU A 136 -1.57 -21.85 -10.39
CA GLU A 136 -1.72 -21.59 -11.82
C GLU A 136 -2.84 -20.57 -12.04
N ASP A 137 -2.81 -19.90 -13.20
CA ASP A 137 -3.87 -18.99 -13.64
C ASP A 137 -5.12 -19.76 -14.09
N GLY A 138 -6.30 -19.14 -13.95
CA GLY A 138 -7.55 -19.68 -14.48
C GLY A 138 -8.16 -20.84 -13.70
N LEU A 139 -7.53 -21.29 -12.61
CA LEU A 139 -8.20 -22.17 -11.65
C LEU A 139 -9.35 -21.38 -11.00
N GLU A 140 -10.59 -21.88 -11.12
CA GLU A 140 -11.74 -21.26 -10.49
C GLU A 140 -11.44 -21.05 -9.00
N PRO A 141 -11.58 -19.80 -8.50
CA PRO A 141 -11.41 -19.56 -7.09
C PRO A 141 -12.51 -20.32 -6.33
N ARG A 142 -12.12 -21.37 -5.62
CA ARG A 142 -13.10 -22.26 -4.98
C ARG A 142 -13.73 -21.65 -3.72
N GLU A 143 -13.13 -20.63 -3.12
CA GLU A 143 -13.51 -20.14 -1.78
C GLU A 143 -13.33 -18.62 -1.62
N ASP A 144 -14.00 -18.06 -0.61
CA ASP A 144 -13.78 -16.69 -0.12
C ASP A 144 -12.27 -16.49 0.17
N PRO A 145 -11.59 -15.52 -0.49
CA PRO A 145 -10.15 -15.33 -0.35
C PRO A 145 -9.72 -14.98 1.08
N LEU A 146 -10.64 -14.54 1.94
CA LEU A 146 -10.37 -14.25 3.35
C LEU A 146 -10.77 -15.38 4.31
N ALA A 147 -11.33 -16.49 3.84
CA ALA A 147 -11.87 -17.54 4.71
C ALA A 147 -10.85 -18.07 5.74
N ILE A 148 -9.63 -18.39 5.29
CA ILE A 148 -8.54 -18.87 6.17
C ILE A 148 -8.20 -17.82 7.23
N ILE A 149 -8.07 -16.55 6.82
CA ILE A 149 -7.71 -15.44 7.72
C ILE A 149 -8.83 -15.23 8.74
N ASN A 150 -10.08 -15.15 8.28
CA ASN A 150 -11.25 -14.94 9.12
C ASN A 150 -11.47 -16.08 10.12
N GLY A 151 -11.19 -17.33 9.72
CA GLY A 151 -11.18 -18.47 10.64
C GLY A 151 -10.19 -18.29 11.78
N HIS A 152 -8.94 -17.94 11.48
CA HIS A 152 -7.95 -17.69 12.53
C HIS A 152 -8.25 -16.44 13.37
N VAL A 153 -8.80 -15.39 12.78
CA VAL A 153 -9.23 -14.18 13.50
C VAL A 153 -10.31 -14.53 14.53
N ALA A 154 -11.35 -15.26 14.11
CA ALA A 154 -12.47 -15.64 14.97
C ALA A 154 -12.01 -16.52 16.14
N GLU A 155 -11.18 -17.54 15.87
CA GLU A 155 -10.62 -18.40 16.92
C GLU A 155 -9.75 -17.59 17.90
N MET A 156 -8.92 -16.69 17.40
CA MET A 156 -8.06 -15.87 18.24
C MET A 156 -8.81 -14.83 19.07
N GLN A 157 -9.93 -14.29 18.58
CA GLN A 157 -10.80 -13.42 19.38
C GLN A 157 -11.46 -14.16 20.55
N ASN A 158 -11.63 -15.49 20.44
CA ASN A 158 -12.17 -16.34 21.51
C ASN A 158 -11.09 -16.85 22.47
N CYS A 159 -9.80 -16.72 22.14
CA CYS A 159 -8.71 -17.12 23.02
C CYS A 159 -8.64 -16.22 24.27
N LYS A 160 -8.55 -16.83 25.45
CA LYS A 160 -8.33 -16.11 26.72
C LYS A 160 -6.84 -15.98 27.00
N VAL A 161 -6.39 -14.76 27.30
CA VAL A 161 -5.06 -14.52 27.87
C VAL A 161 -5.10 -14.93 29.33
N LEU A 162 -4.54 -16.08 29.69
CA LEU A 162 -4.41 -16.46 31.09
C LEU A 162 -3.09 -15.88 31.63
N SER A 163 -3.16 -14.93 32.57
CA SER A 163 -1.98 -14.32 33.20
C SER A 163 -1.01 -15.36 33.79
N ASP A 164 -1.55 -16.48 34.25
CA ASP A 164 -0.79 -17.59 34.86
C ASP A 164 -0.15 -18.56 33.84
N SER A 165 -0.26 -18.26 32.54
CA SER A 165 0.36 -19.09 31.49
C SER A 165 1.89 -19.07 31.56
N SER A 166 2.52 -20.15 31.13
CA SER A 166 3.98 -20.20 31.00
C SER A 166 4.49 -19.12 30.04
N ALA A 167 5.74 -18.67 30.24
CA ALA A 167 6.38 -17.68 29.37
C ALA A 167 6.43 -18.12 27.90
N GLU A 168 6.50 -19.43 27.64
CA GLU A 168 6.47 -20.01 26.29
C GLU A 168 5.09 -19.85 25.64
N VAL A 169 4.01 -20.20 26.36
CA VAL A 169 2.64 -20.03 25.86
C VAL A 169 2.32 -18.55 25.59
N ARG A 170 2.77 -17.66 26.48
CA ARG A 170 2.60 -16.21 26.30
C ARG A 170 3.39 -15.70 25.08
N ARG A 171 4.59 -16.23 24.84
CA ARG A 171 5.41 -15.90 23.66
C ARG A 171 4.73 -16.35 22.37
N ASP A 172 4.27 -17.59 22.31
CA ASP A 172 3.59 -18.16 21.13
C ASP A 172 2.31 -17.36 20.81
N LEU A 173 1.53 -17.02 21.85
CA LEU A 173 0.37 -16.16 21.73
C LEU A 173 0.72 -14.77 21.18
N ALA A 174 1.73 -14.11 21.74
CA ALA A 174 2.16 -12.79 21.29
C ALA A 174 2.66 -12.81 19.83
N GLN A 175 3.45 -13.82 19.46
CA GLN A 175 3.93 -14.00 18.10
C GLN A 175 2.78 -14.24 17.11
N HIS A 176 1.81 -15.06 17.49
CA HIS A 176 0.65 -15.31 16.64
C HIS A 176 -0.24 -14.07 16.47
N LEU A 177 -0.49 -13.31 17.54
CA LEU A 177 -1.23 -12.04 17.49
C LEU A 177 -0.53 -11.02 16.58
N LEU A 178 0.80 -10.89 16.69
CA LEU A 178 1.58 -10.03 15.82
C LEU A 178 1.52 -10.50 14.35
N PHE A 179 1.53 -11.80 14.11
CA PHE A 179 1.42 -12.36 12.75
C PHE A 179 0.06 -12.09 12.12
N LEU A 180 -1.03 -12.38 12.82
CA LEU A 180 -2.37 -12.06 12.33
C LEU A 180 -2.58 -10.56 12.15
N ARG A 181 -2.07 -9.74 13.07
CA ARG A 181 -2.09 -8.28 12.90
C ARG A 181 -1.37 -7.85 11.62
N GLY A 182 -0.20 -8.41 11.33
CA GLY A 182 0.57 -8.15 10.11
C GLY A 182 -0.19 -8.56 8.85
N ILE A 183 -0.84 -9.72 8.89
CA ILE A 183 -1.73 -10.21 7.82
C ILE A 183 -2.90 -9.24 7.61
N CYS A 184 -3.68 -8.93 8.65
CA CYS A 184 -4.85 -8.06 8.53
C CYS A 184 -4.48 -6.69 7.97
N ARG A 185 -3.38 -6.09 8.45
CA ARG A 185 -2.89 -4.80 7.94
C ARG A 185 -2.48 -4.88 6.48
N THR A 186 -1.80 -5.95 6.09
CA THR A 186 -1.38 -6.13 4.70
C THR A 186 -2.57 -6.39 3.77
N VAL A 187 -3.60 -7.12 4.21
CA VAL A 187 -4.86 -7.25 3.44
C VAL A 187 -5.49 -5.88 3.21
N THR A 188 -5.68 -5.07 4.26
CA THR A 188 -6.18 -3.70 4.11
C THR A 188 -5.32 -2.90 3.12
N LEU A 189 -4.01 -2.98 3.26
CA LEU A 189 -3.05 -2.29 2.42
C LEU A 189 -3.19 -2.67 0.93
N ARG A 190 -3.32 -3.97 0.62
CA ARG A 190 -3.50 -4.47 -0.75
C ARG A 190 -4.86 -4.07 -1.34
N LEU A 191 -5.92 -4.02 -0.53
CA LEU A 191 -7.21 -3.50 -0.98
C LEU A 191 -7.13 -2.01 -1.31
N GLN A 192 -6.43 -1.22 -0.50
CA GLN A 192 -6.20 0.20 -0.76
C GLN A 192 -5.35 0.44 -2.01
N GLU A 193 -4.31 -0.37 -2.21
CA GLU A 193 -3.49 -0.35 -3.44
C GLU A 193 -4.35 -0.56 -4.69
N LEU A 194 -5.19 -1.60 -4.69
CA LEU A 194 -6.07 -1.92 -5.82
C LEU A 194 -7.16 -0.86 -6.02
N GLN A 195 -7.70 -0.27 -4.95
CA GLN A 195 -8.62 0.86 -5.04
C GLN A 195 -7.95 2.10 -5.66
N TRP A 196 -6.70 2.36 -5.29
CA TRP A 196 -5.93 3.45 -5.88
C TRP A 196 -5.66 3.23 -7.37
N PHE A 197 -5.40 1.98 -7.80
CA PHE A 197 -5.30 1.67 -9.23
C PHE A 197 -6.61 1.94 -9.99
N VAL A 198 -7.75 1.53 -9.45
CA VAL A 198 -9.05 1.84 -10.06
C VAL A 198 -9.23 3.35 -10.20
N TYR A 199 -8.88 4.12 -9.17
CA TYR A 199 -8.89 5.58 -9.24
C TYR A 199 -7.97 6.14 -10.34
N MET A 200 -6.75 5.60 -10.47
CA MET A 200 -5.81 6.04 -11.52
C MET A 200 -6.35 5.77 -12.93
N ASN A 201 -7.07 4.66 -13.11
CA ASN A 201 -7.73 4.38 -14.37
C ASN A 201 -8.95 5.28 -14.60
N GLU A 202 -9.85 5.41 -13.61
CA GLU A 202 -11.09 6.20 -13.73
C GLU A 202 -10.80 7.70 -14.00
N GLU A 203 -9.75 8.27 -13.40
CA GLU A 203 -9.45 9.71 -13.52
C GLU A 203 -8.42 10.04 -14.61
N PHE A 204 -7.45 9.16 -14.87
CA PHE A 204 -6.30 9.45 -15.73
C PHE A 204 -6.14 8.44 -16.87
N ASP A 205 -7.12 7.54 -17.05
CA ASP A 205 -7.14 6.51 -18.10
C ASP A 205 -5.92 5.57 -18.06
N VAL A 206 -5.27 5.44 -16.90
CA VAL A 206 -4.05 4.63 -16.77
C VAL A 206 -4.40 3.14 -16.77
N PRO A 207 -3.81 2.33 -17.67
CA PRO A 207 -3.97 0.89 -17.63
C PRO A 207 -3.39 0.32 -16.34
N VAL A 208 -4.18 -0.49 -15.64
CA VAL A 208 -3.82 -1.07 -14.35
C VAL A 208 -4.24 -2.53 -14.29
N PRO A 209 -3.60 -3.38 -13.48
CA PRO A 209 -3.90 -4.81 -13.41
C PRO A 209 -5.16 -5.09 -12.57
N VAL A 210 -6.26 -4.41 -12.86
CA VAL A 210 -7.57 -4.64 -12.23
C VAL A 210 -8.56 -5.02 -13.35
N PRO A 211 -9.36 -6.09 -13.21
CA PRO A 211 -10.28 -6.52 -14.26
C PRO A 211 -11.19 -5.38 -14.73
N GLY A 212 -11.20 -5.13 -16.05
CA GLY A 212 -11.98 -4.05 -16.66
C GLY A 212 -11.29 -2.68 -16.65
N HIS A 213 -10.05 -2.61 -16.16
CA HIS A 213 -9.22 -1.41 -16.12
C HIS A 213 -7.80 -1.70 -16.69
N ASP A 214 -7.62 -2.86 -17.32
CA ASP A 214 -6.36 -3.36 -17.88
C ASP A 214 -6.25 -3.14 -19.40
N GLU A 215 -7.17 -2.38 -19.98
CA GLU A 215 -7.14 -2.03 -21.41
C GLU A 215 -5.93 -1.13 -21.71
N PRO A 216 -5.07 -1.50 -22.68
CA PRO A 216 -3.92 -0.69 -23.05
C PRO A 216 -4.31 0.68 -23.60
N TYR A 217 -3.38 1.64 -23.49
CA TYR A 217 -3.56 2.95 -24.10
C TYR A 217 -3.71 2.85 -25.62
N SER A 218 -4.65 3.62 -26.15
CA SER A 218 -4.62 4.02 -27.56
C SER A 218 -3.66 5.21 -27.71
N TYR A 219 -2.56 5.00 -28.41
CA TYR A 219 -1.55 6.03 -28.65
C TYR A 219 -1.81 6.75 -29.98
N PRO A 220 -1.69 8.09 -30.01
CA PRO A 220 -1.75 8.84 -31.25
C PRO A 220 -0.54 8.57 -32.15
N ASP A 221 -0.70 8.80 -33.45
CA ASP A 221 0.38 8.69 -34.42
C ASP A 221 1.43 9.79 -34.20
N LEU A 222 2.69 9.50 -34.53
CA LEU A 222 3.82 10.41 -34.26
C LEU A 222 3.63 11.81 -34.87
N GLU A 223 3.08 11.87 -36.10
CA GLU A 223 2.82 13.13 -36.80
C GLU A 223 1.89 14.05 -35.99
N SER A 224 0.84 13.47 -35.38
CA SER A 224 -0.10 14.24 -34.55
C SER A 224 0.51 14.73 -33.22
N LEU A 225 1.52 14.03 -32.70
CA LEU A 225 2.26 14.44 -31.51
C LEU A 225 3.24 15.59 -31.77
N GLU A 226 3.78 15.67 -32.99
CA GLU A 226 4.72 16.73 -33.39
C GLU A 226 4.00 18.07 -33.64
N GLU A 227 2.75 18.04 -34.10
CA GLU A 227 1.92 19.23 -34.31
C GLU A 227 1.48 19.92 -33.00
N GLY A 228 1.38 19.19 -31.89
CA GLY A 228 0.86 19.66 -30.59
C GLY A 228 1.89 20.33 -29.65
N THR A 229 3.10 20.63 -30.12
CA THR A 229 4.25 20.98 -29.23
C THR A 229 4.17 22.33 -28.50
N GLN A 230 3.20 23.19 -28.81
CA GLN A 230 3.13 24.56 -28.27
C GLN A 230 2.88 24.58 -26.74
N ASP A 231 2.02 23.67 -26.27
CA ASP A 231 1.64 23.51 -24.85
C ASP A 231 2.41 22.37 -24.15
N GLY A 232 3.45 21.82 -24.79
CA GLY A 232 4.18 20.68 -24.26
C GLY A 232 5.06 20.95 -23.03
N LEU A 233 5.43 19.86 -22.35
CA LEU A 233 6.31 19.82 -21.19
C LEU A 233 7.78 19.57 -21.60
N SER A 234 8.71 20.19 -20.87
CA SER A 234 10.15 19.97 -21.06
C SER A 234 10.68 18.83 -20.20
N ALA A 235 11.89 18.36 -20.53
CA ALA A 235 12.61 17.35 -19.75
C ALA A 235 12.78 17.76 -18.27
N THR A 236 13.04 19.04 -18.01
CA THR A 236 13.16 19.58 -16.65
C THR A 236 11.86 19.44 -15.87
N HIS A 237 10.72 19.72 -16.51
CA HIS A 237 9.41 19.57 -15.88
C HIS A 237 9.11 18.10 -15.57
N PHE A 238 9.37 17.20 -16.52
CA PHE A 238 9.25 15.76 -16.31
C PHE A 238 10.09 15.28 -15.12
N LEU A 239 11.40 15.56 -15.10
CA LEU A 239 12.28 15.13 -14.02
C LEU A 239 11.81 15.66 -12.66
N LYS A 240 11.37 16.92 -12.59
CA LYS A 240 10.82 17.49 -11.36
C LYS A 240 9.57 16.75 -10.89
N SER A 241 8.67 16.39 -11.80
CA SER A 241 7.45 15.64 -11.49
C SER A 241 7.73 14.25 -10.93
N VAL A 242 8.81 13.59 -11.39
CA VAL A 242 9.25 12.29 -10.86
C VAL A 242 10.25 12.41 -9.70
N GLY A 243 10.45 13.61 -9.14
CA GLY A 243 11.27 13.85 -7.94
C GLY A 243 12.77 13.97 -8.18
N PHE A 244 13.19 14.18 -9.43
CA PHE A 244 14.58 14.38 -9.85
C PHE A 244 14.84 15.84 -10.29
N PHE A 245 16.12 16.15 -10.51
CA PHE A 245 16.57 17.48 -10.92
C PHE A 245 17.45 17.37 -12.17
N GLY A 246 17.51 18.44 -12.98
CA GLY A 246 18.30 18.51 -14.20
C GLY A 246 17.43 18.50 -15.46
N GLY A 247 18.00 18.04 -16.58
CA GLY A 247 17.36 18.03 -17.89
C GLY A 247 17.54 19.37 -18.60
N ASP A 248 18.56 19.46 -19.44
CA ASP A 248 18.91 20.69 -20.18
C ASP A 248 18.13 20.82 -21.50
N CYS A 249 17.35 19.80 -21.87
CA CYS A 249 16.59 19.80 -23.11
C CYS A 249 15.41 20.78 -23.01
N THR A 250 15.43 21.81 -23.85
CA THR A 250 14.37 22.82 -23.98
C THR A 250 13.26 22.39 -24.92
N GLN A 251 13.44 21.29 -25.66
CA GLN A 251 12.40 20.71 -26.50
C GLN A 251 11.18 20.38 -25.65
N LYS A 252 10.01 20.70 -26.19
CA LYS A 252 8.72 20.38 -25.59
C LYS A 252 8.15 19.13 -26.22
N VAL A 253 7.51 18.31 -25.40
CA VAL A 253 6.75 17.13 -25.82
C VAL A 253 5.31 17.32 -25.38
N ASP A 254 4.36 16.85 -26.19
CA ASP A 254 2.92 16.89 -25.89
C ASP A 254 2.62 16.60 -24.41
N GLU A 255 1.80 17.47 -23.80
CA GLU A 255 1.50 17.43 -22.36
C GLU A 255 0.79 16.12 -21.99
N MET A 256 -0.21 15.71 -22.77
CA MET A 256 -0.96 14.49 -22.53
C MET A 256 -0.08 13.24 -22.60
N LEU A 257 0.82 13.15 -23.59
CA LEU A 257 1.78 12.04 -23.66
C LEU A 257 2.73 12.02 -22.46
N THR A 258 3.20 13.19 -22.04
CA THR A 258 4.09 13.33 -20.89
C THR A 258 3.38 12.95 -19.58
N ASP A 259 2.13 13.36 -19.41
CA ASP A 259 1.30 13.02 -18.25
C ASP A 259 1.06 11.52 -18.16
N LYS A 260 0.74 10.85 -19.28
CA LYS A 260 0.63 9.38 -19.34
C LYS A 260 1.91 8.71 -18.83
N LEU A 261 3.08 9.17 -19.28
CA LEU A 261 4.36 8.65 -18.81
C LEU A 261 4.55 8.85 -17.31
N ILE A 262 4.27 10.06 -16.80
CA ILE A 262 4.38 10.39 -15.37
C ILE A 262 3.44 9.52 -14.52
N PHE A 263 2.20 9.31 -14.97
CA PHE A 263 1.23 8.49 -14.25
C PHE A 263 1.63 7.01 -14.24
N LEU A 264 2.16 6.48 -15.36
CA LEU A 264 2.69 5.12 -15.41
C LEU A 264 3.86 4.92 -14.42
N PHE A 265 4.77 5.89 -14.31
CA PHE A 265 5.80 5.86 -13.26
C PHE A 265 5.24 5.99 -11.85
N THR A 266 4.17 6.76 -11.68
CA THR A 266 3.49 6.90 -10.39
C THR A 266 2.89 5.57 -9.93
N VAL A 267 2.33 4.77 -10.87
CA VAL A 267 1.84 3.41 -10.59
C VAL A 267 2.96 2.51 -10.09
N GLU A 268 4.10 2.46 -10.78
CA GLU A 268 5.27 1.66 -10.36
C GLU A 268 5.76 2.08 -8.96
N ASN A 269 5.94 3.39 -8.76
CA ASN A 269 6.42 3.94 -7.49
C ASN A 269 5.46 3.64 -6.33
N LYS A 270 4.15 3.75 -6.55
CA LYS A 270 3.15 3.42 -5.53
C LYS A 270 3.15 1.94 -5.21
N GLN A 271 3.22 1.07 -6.21
CA GLN A 271 3.32 -0.38 -5.99
C GLN A 271 4.55 -0.74 -5.15
N ASN A 272 5.71 -0.13 -5.46
CA ASN A 272 6.94 -0.35 -4.69
C ASN A 272 6.82 0.16 -3.24
N LEU A 273 6.15 1.29 -3.02
CA LEU A 273 5.84 1.78 -1.67
C LEU A 273 4.93 0.81 -0.91
N TYR A 274 3.87 0.30 -1.53
CA TYR A 274 2.97 -0.67 -0.91
C TYR A 274 3.70 -1.95 -0.50
N ASN A 275 4.62 -2.45 -1.34
CA ASN A 275 5.45 -3.60 -0.97
C ASN A 275 6.38 -3.32 0.21
N LEU A 276 6.99 -2.13 0.25
CA LEU A 276 7.84 -1.72 1.36
C LEU A 276 7.05 -1.69 2.68
N VAL A 277 5.84 -1.14 2.64
CA VAL A 277 4.95 -1.08 3.82
C VAL A 277 4.47 -2.47 4.23
N ALA A 278 4.12 -3.34 3.27
CA ALA A 278 3.78 -4.73 3.53
C ALA A 278 4.93 -5.44 4.27
N ARG A 279 6.16 -5.32 3.75
CA ARG A 279 7.36 -5.86 4.40
C ARG A 279 7.55 -5.30 5.80
N TYR A 280 7.36 -3.99 5.99
CA TYR A 280 7.47 -3.36 7.31
C TYR A 280 6.51 -3.98 8.34
N TYR A 281 5.27 -4.31 7.94
CA TYR A 281 4.31 -4.97 8.83
C TYR A 281 4.75 -6.35 9.31
N PHE A 282 5.55 -7.08 8.52
CA PHE A 282 6.12 -8.36 8.91
C PHE A 282 7.55 -8.27 9.48
N GLU A 283 8.21 -7.12 9.38
CA GLU A 283 9.62 -6.99 9.73
C GLU A 283 9.93 -7.39 11.17
N ARG A 284 9.05 -7.01 12.12
CA ARG A 284 9.20 -7.40 13.53
C ARG A 284 9.09 -8.90 13.77
N LEU A 285 8.36 -9.63 12.93
CA LEU A 285 8.23 -11.08 13.02
C LEU A 285 9.43 -11.80 12.40
N PHE A 286 10.02 -11.20 11.37
CA PHE A 286 11.22 -11.71 10.72
C PHE A 286 12.50 -11.38 11.48
N GLN A 287 12.44 -10.46 12.45
CA GLN A 287 13.52 -10.22 13.40
C GLN A 287 13.52 -11.29 14.50
N PRO A 288 14.68 -11.84 14.87
CA PRO A 288 14.78 -12.79 15.96
C PRO A 288 14.41 -12.12 17.28
N PHE A 289 13.40 -12.65 17.97
CA PHE A 289 13.11 -12.30 19.36
C PHE A 289 14.03 -13.09 20.30
N GLY A 290 14.90 -12.41 21.05
CA GLY A 290 15.61 -13.02 22.20
C GLY A 290 17.07 -13.46 21.99
N GLU A 291 17.69 -13.79 23.12
CA GLU A 291 19.12 -13.74 23.47
C GLU A 291 20.04 -14.75 22.75
N ASP A 292 21.34 -14.38 22.69
CA ASP A 292 22.50 -15.21 22.39
C ASP A 292 22.34 -16.33 21.35
N ARG A 293 22.74 -16.00 20.14
CA ARG A 293 23.52 -16.89 19.26
C ARG A 293 24.09 -16.05 18.12
N ALA A 294 25.42 -16.01 18.06
CA ALA A 294 26.11 -16.02 16.77
C ALA A 294 25.55 -17.18 15.93
N PHE A 295 25.68 -17.13 14.61
CA PHE A 295 25.17 -18.10 13.61
C PHE A 295 23.86 -17.67 12.93
N SER A 296 24.04 -17.16 11.71
CA SER A 296 23.03 -16.87 10.68
C SER A 296 22.23 -18.08 10.20
N ASP A 297 22.61 -19.30 10.57
CA ASP A 297 21.98 -20.54 10.04
C ASP A 297 20.81 -21.06 10.88
N VAL A 298 20.72 -20.72 12.17
CA VAL A 298 19.57 -21.09 13.04
C VAL A 298 18.32 -20.24 12.73
N ARG A 299 18.43 -19.29 11.80
CA ARG A 299 17.43 -18.27 11.47
C ARG A 299 16.18 -18.82 10.77
N PHE A 300 16.29 -19.97 10.11
CA PHE A 300 15.28 -20.46 9.16
C PHE A 300 14.33 -21.54 9.70
N ASP A 301 14.63 -22.09 10.88
CA ASP A 301 13.79 -23.11 11.55
C ASP A 301 12.91 -22.50 12.64
N ALA A 302 12.78 -21.17 12.69
CA ALA A 302 11.94 -20.50 13.68
C ALA A 302 10.47 -20.95 13.52
N THR A 303 9.93 -21.50 14.61
CA THR A 303 8.53 -21.92 14.72
C THR A 303 7.91 -21.42 16.01
N TYR A 304 6.60 -21.21 16.00
CA TYR A 304 5.78 -21.06 17.21
C TYR A 304 4.49 -21.86 17.05
N HIS A 305 3.78 -22.17 18.14
CA HIS A 305 2.53 -22.93 18.05
C HIS A 305 1.32 -22.00 18.04
N ILE A 306 0.35 -22.29 17.18
CA ILE A 306 -0.92 -21.59 17.13
C ILE A 306 -1.69 -21.86 18.44
N PRO A 307 -2.08 -20.85 19.23
CA PRO A 307 -2.68 -21.05 20.55
C PRO A 307 -3.92 -21.95 20.59
N HIS A 308 -4.79 -21.86 19.57
CA HIS A 308 -6.06 -22.61 19.53
C HIS A 308 -5.96 -23.99 18.88
N THR A 309 -4.92 -24.28 18.08
CA THR A 309 -4.77 -25.59 17.42
C THR A 309 -3.56 -26.39 17.86
N GLY A 310 -2.58 -25.75 18.51
CA GLY A 310 -1.27 -26.33 18.79
C GLY A 310 -0.44 -26.64 17.54
N LYS A 311 -0.89 -26.28 16.33
CA LYS A 311 -0.12 -26.53 15.10
C LYS A 311 1.07 -25.58 15.02
N PRO A 312 2.26 -26.05 14.59
CA PRO A 312 3.41 -25.18 14.41
C PRO A 312 3.25 -24.28 13.18
N VAL A 313 3.68 -23.02 13.30
CA VAL A 313 3.81 -22.06 12.19
C VAL A 313 5.28 -21.91 11.84
N GLN A 314 5.63 -22.25 10.60
CA GLN A 314 7.01 -22.17 10.09
C GLN A 314 7.37 -20.74 9.66
N ILE A 315 7.47 -19.81 10.61
CA ILE A 315 7.74 -18.39 10.31
C ILE A 315 9.15 -18.19 9.72
N GLY A 316 10.13 -19.01 10.08
CA GLY A 316 11.47 -18.98 9.48
C GLY A 316 11.46 -19.33 7.99
N ALA A 317 10.60 -20.26 7.57
CA ALA A 317 10.42 -20.60 6.17
C ALA A 317 9.78 -19.45 5.38
N LEU A 318 8.79 -18.76 5.97
CA LEU A 318 8.21 -17.54 5.39
C LEU A 318 9.26 -16.43 5.25
N ALA A 319 10.06 -16.19 6.30
CA ALA A 319 11.10 -15.17 6.29
C ALA A 319 12.13 -15.42 5.18
N LYS A 320 12.52 -16.69 4.96
CA LYS A 320 13.41 -17.10 3.88
C LYS A 320 12.80 -16.85 2.50
N ALA A 321 11.55 -17.26 2.31
CA ALA A 321 10.84 -17.04 1.05
C ALA A 321 10.71 -15.54 0.73
N ALA A 322 10.37 -14.74 1.75
CA ALA A 322 10.30 -13.29 1.66
C ALA A 322 11.66 -12.66 1.31
N GLU A 323 12.75 -13.10 1.96
CA GLU A 323 14.11 -12.63 1.66
C GLU A 323 14.50 -12.86 0.19
N LEU A 324 14.20 -14.05 -0.35
CA LEU A 324 14.45 -14.36 -1.77
C LEU A 324 13.66 -13.44 -2.71
N MET A 325 12.36 -13.24 -2.45
CA MET A 325 11.53 -12.34 -3.25
C MET A 325 12.02 -10.89 -3.18
N PHE A 326 12.46 -10.44 -2.00
CA PHE A 326 12.93 -9.07 -1.84
C PHE A 326 14.29 -8.83 -2.46
N GLN A 327 15.22 -9.79 -2.37
CA GLN A 327 16.54 -9.68 -2.97
C GLN A 327 16.46 -9.48 -4.50
N GLU A 328 15.53 -10.18 -5.16
CA GLU A 328 15.27 -10.02 -6.58
C GLU A 328 14.66 -8.64 -6.89
N SER A 329 13.71 -8.18 -6.07
CA SER A 329 13.06 -6.86 -6.26
C SER A 329 13.98 -5.66 -6.00
N GLU A 330 14.92 -5.78 -5.05
CA GLU A 330 15.89 -4.74 -4.70
C GLU A 330 17.08 -4.70 -5.68
N SER A 331 17.24 -5.74 -6.50
CA SER A 331 18.30 -5.79 -7.51
C SER A 331 18.16 -4.71 -8.59
N THR A 332 16.94 -4.19 -8.81
CA THR A 332 16.73 -2.93 -9.51
C THR A 332 17.13 -1.78 -8.60
N SER A 333 18.43 -1.51 -8.54
CA SER A 333 18.97 -0.49 -7.65
C SER A 333 18.26 0.86 -7.85
N ILE A 334 18.10 1.64 -6.78
CA ILE A 334 17.64 3.04 -6.85
C ILE A 334 18.37 3.80 -7.98
N TYR A 335 19.65 3.48 -8.19
CA TYR A 335 20.46 4.04 -9.25
C TYR A 335 20.04 3.64 -10.68
N ALA A 336 19.54 2.42 -10.89
CA ALA A 336 18.98 1.98 -12.18
C ALA A 336 17.73 2.80 -12.54
N ASN A 337 16.84 3.05 -11.56
CA ASN A 337 15.67 3.91 -11.76
C ASN A 337 16.09 5.36 -12.07
N ILE A 338 17.02 5.93 -11.30
CA ILE A 338 17.60 7.26 -11.57
C ILE A 338 18.14 7.33 -13.00
N ARG A 339 18.96 6.35 -13.40
CA ARG A 339 19.53 6.29 -14.75
C ARG A 339 18.45 6.21 -15.83
N LYS A 340 17.38 5.43 -15.60
CA LYS A 340 16.25 5.33 -16.53
C LYS A 340 15.56 6.69 -16.71
N MET A 341 15.23 7.40 -15.63
CA MET A 341 14.62 8.73 -15.72
C MET A 341 15.50 9.74 -16.45
N HIS A 342 16.79 9.78 -16.10
CA HIS A 342 17.74 10.67 -16.76
C HIS A 342 17.93 10.32 -18.24
N ARG A 343 18.00 9.04 -18.61
CA ARG A 343 18.08 8.62 -20.02
C ARG A 343 16.87 9.10 -20.82
N ILE A 344 15.66 9.03 -20.26
CA ILE A 344 14.46 9.54 -20.95
C ILE A 344 14.57 11.06 -21.13
N ALA A 345 14.99 11.78 -20.08
CA ALA A 345 15.17 13.23 -20.11
C ALA A 345 16.28 13.70 -21.08
N ASP A 346 17.36 12.92 -21.20
CA ASP A 346 18.47 13.20 -22.12
C ASP A 346 18.06 13.00 -23.59
N ASN A 347 17.06 12.14 -23.84
CA ASN A 347 16.52 11.85 -25.17
C ASN A 347 15.12 12.48 -25.38
N TRP A 348 14.83 13.62 -24.74
CA TRP A 348 13.49 14.20 -24.66
C TRP A 348 12.94 14.71 -26.01
N THR A 349 12.32 13.80 -26.76
CA THR A 349 11.65 14.06 -28.05
C THR A 349 10.29 13.34 -28.07
N PRO A 350 9.30 13.76 -28.89
CA PRO A 350 7.99 13.11 -28.95
C PRO A 350 8.07 11.60 -29.22
N LYS A 351 8.95 11.20 -30.14
CA LYS A 351 9.18 9.79 -30.48
C LYS A 351 9.72 8.99 -29.30
N GLU A 352 10.78 9.46 -28.67
CA GLU A 352 11.45 8.74 -27.58
C GLU A 352 10.58 8.70 -26.31
N VAL A 353 9.83 9.78 -26.02
CA VAL A 353 8.85 9.78 -24.93
C VAL A 353 7.73 8.78 -25.23
N LEU A 354 7.22 8.72 -26.47
CA LEU A 354 6.20 7.74 -26.84
C LEU A 354 6.69 6.30 -26.67
N GLU A 355 7.91 6.00 -27.12
CA GLU A 355 8.54 4.69 -26.93
C GLU A 355 8.72 4.36 -25.44
N ALA A 356 9.18 5.33 -24.64
CA ALA A 356 9.32 5.15 -23.19
C ALA A 356 7.96 4.92 -22.49
N THR A 357 6.90 5.59 -22.93
CA THR A 357 5.54 5.41 -22.38
C THR A 357 5.02 4.01 -22.66
N LYS A 358 5.15 3.52 -23.90
CA LYS A 358 4.77 2.15 -24.26
C LYS A 358 5.58 1.11 -23.49
N GLN A 359 6.90 1.33 -23.38
CA GLN A 359 7.76 0.44 -22.63
C GLN A 359 7.36 0.41 -21.14
N GLN A 360 7.08 1.56 -20.53
CA GLN A 360 6.68 1.61 -19.13
C GLN A 360 5.33 0.93 -18.87
N GLU A 361 4.37 1.09 -19.78
CA GLU A 361 3.08 0.40 -19.73
C GLU A 361 3.27 -1.13 -19.72
N GLU A 362 4.07 -1.64 -20.67
CA GLU A 362 4.39 -3.07 -20.75
C GLU A 362 5.12 -3.57 -19.50
N GLU A 363 6.11 -2.80 -19.00
CA GLU A 363 6.82 -3.14 -17.76
C GLU A 363 5.87 -3.19 -16.56
N ASN A 364 4.95 -2.23 -16.42
CA ASN A 364 3.94 -2.23 -15.37
C ASN A 364 3.04 -3.47 -15.44
N ALA A 365 2.55 -3.84 -16.62
CA ALA A 365 1.71 -5.02 -16.80
C ALA A 365 2.48 -6.32 -16.46
N ASN A 366 3.71 -6.44 -16.97
CA ASN A 366 4.55 -7.62 -16.76
C ASN A 366 4.99 -7.79 -15.30
N ASN A 367 5.22 -6.68 -14.57
CA ASN A 367 5.68 -6.70 -13.19
C ASN A 367 4.72 -7.45 -12.23
N PHE A 368 3.40 -7.32 -12.42
CA PHE A 368 2.44 -8.04 -11.59
C PHE A 368 2.47 -9.55 -11.81
N GLN A 369 2.53 -9.97 -13.08
CA GLN A 369 2.56 -11.38 -13.43
C GLN A 369 3.87 -12.04 -13.00
N MET A 370 4.99 -11.34 -13.17
CA MET A 370 6.31 -11.79 -12.70
C MET A 370 6.31 -12.01 -11.18
N ARG A 371 5.79 -11.04 -10.40
CA ARG A 371 5.70 -11.17 -8.94
C ARG A 371 4.79 -12.32 -8.50
N LEU A 372 3.64 -12.49 -9.17
CA LEU A 372 2.76 -13.62 -8.92
C LEU A 372 3.46 -14.96 -9.22
N THR A 373 4.26 -15.01 -10.30
CA THR A 373 5.06 -16.18 -10.65
C THR A 373 6.10 -16.49 -9.57
N HIS A 374 6.82 -15.48 -9.06
CA HIS A 374 7.80 -15.68 -7.99
C HIS A 374 7.11 -16.17 -6.70
N ARG A 375 5.95 -15.61 -6.32
CA ARG A 375 5.15 -16.12 -5.18
C ARG A 375 4.76 -17.58 -5.36
N ARG A 376 4.34 -17.97 -6.57
CA ARG A 376 4.01 -19.37 -6.91
C ARG A 376 5.20 -20.30 -6.78
N GLU A 377 6.38 -19.87 -7.23
CA GLU A 377 7.62 -20.63 -7.08
C GLU A 377 8.00 -20.81 -5.61
N GLN A 378 7.92 -19.73 -4.81
CA GLN A 378 8.14 -19.82 -3.37
C GLN A 378 7.10 -20.71 -2.68
N MET A 379 5.83 -20.63 -3.09
CA MET A 379 4.78 -21.51 -2.60
C MET A 379 5.12 -22.98 -2.86
N ARG A 380 5.51 -23.35 -4.08
CA ARG A 380 5.92 -24.73 -4.41
C ARG A 380 7.08 -25.19 -3.50
N SER A 381 8.10 -24.35 -3.33
CA SER A 381 9.22 -24.62 -2.42
C SER A 381 8.80 -24.83 -0.95
N LEU A 382 7.77 -24.11 -0.48
CA LEU A 382 7.22 -24.29 0.87
C LEU A 382 6.38 -25.56 0.98
N LEU A 383 5.57 -25.87 -0.04
CA LEU A 383 4.78 -27.11 -0.09
C LEU A 383 5.69 -28.35 -0.07
N ASP A 384 6.80 -28.33 -0.82
CA ASP A 384 7.80 -29.40 -0.85
C ASP A 384 8.48 -29.61 0.52
N LYS A 385 8.51 -28.57 1.36
CA LYS A 385 8.99 -28.62 2.75
C LYS A 385 7.90 -29.01 3.76
N GLY A 386 6.71 -29.37 3.28
CA GLY A 386 5.60 -29.81 4.11
C GLY A 386 4.79 -28.69 4.76
N VAL A 387 4.92 -27.44 4.29
CA VAL A 387 4.00 -26.36 4.72
C VAL A 387 2.61 -26.63 4.12
N PRO A 388 1.53 -26.68 4.91
CA PRO A 388 0.19 -26.91 4.38
C PRO A 388 -0.26 -25.79 3.45
N ARG A 389 -0.99 -26.16 2.38
CA ARG A 389 -1.49 -25.21 1.36
C ARG A 389 -2.44 -24.16 1.96
N ASP A 390 -3.23 -24.55 2.94
CA ASP A 390 -4.21 -23.74 3.67
C ASP A 390 -3.60 -23.02 4.89
N SER A 391 -2.27 -23.01 5.04
CA SER A 391 -1.62 -22.34 6.16
C SER A 391 -1.55 -20.83 6.00
N LEU A 392 -1.59 -20.11 7.12
CA LEU A 392 -1.32 -18.67 7.17
C LEU A 392 0.06 -18.29 6.61
N VAL A 393 1.02 -19.21 6.58
CA VAL A 393 2.33 -18.99 5.96
C VAL A 393 2.18 -18.78 4.45
N ILE A 394 1.42 -19.65 3.77
CA ILE A 394 1.15 -19.51 2.34
C ILE A 394 0.31 -18.26 2.09
N THR A 395 -0.69 -17.97 2.92
CA THR A 395 -1.48 -16.74 2.80
C THR A 395 -0.61 -15.48 2.93
N ALA A 396 0.26 -15.42 3.94
CA ALA A 396 1.16 -14.29 4.14
C ALA A 396 2.15 -14.12 2.99
N LEU A 397 2.66 -15.22 2.41
CA LEU A 397 3.54 -15.18 1.24
C LEU A 397 2.87 -14.46 0.06
N PHE A 398 1.58 -14.69 -0.20
CA PHE A 398 0.89 -14.04 -1.31
C PHE A 398 0.56 -12.58 -1.05
N LEU A 399 0.51 -12.16 0.22
CA LEU A 399 0.30 -10.77 0.62
C LEU A 399 1.57 -9.91 0.52
N LEU A 400 2.75 -10.53 0.66
CA LEU A 400 4.06 -9.93 0.43
C LEU A 400 4.30 -9.75 -1.06
#